data_AF-A0A292ZEM0-F1
#
_entry.id   AF-A0A292ZEM0-F1
#
_cell.length_a   1.000
_cell.length_b   1.000
_cell.length_c   1.000
_cell.angle_alpha   90.00
_cell.angle_beta   90.00
_cell.angle_gamma   90.00
#
_symmetry.space_group_name_H-M   'P 1'
#
loop_
_entity.id
_entity.type
_entity.pdbx_description
1 polymer ?
#
loop_
_entity_poly.entity_id
_entity_poly.type
_entity_poly.pdbx_seq_one_letter_code
_entity_poly.pdbx_strand_id
1 'polypeptide(L)'
;MSVLPFRRRDLLALSLMVFGLSARALPEIGGANAWGVDYGEATDPAIARRFGLLVLEPDFARPLAPLRGPGSRLLGYISLGEVHDGRPFAAELEKAGALRQANPNWPQARLVDLRDPAWTAFVVDRLIPAILRKGYDGIFMDTLDNAEALERQDADRNKGMVAGAARLVQAIRTRFPDMAIMMNRGYALLPQVAGQIDLVLAEAMASRWNFAEGRYEMTSADDWQWQADHLFAARRINPRLGLATLDYWDPRDKATIASLYARERAAGFQPYVSTLALDRLIPEPLS
;
A
#
# COMPACT_ATOMS: atom_id res chain seq x y z
N MET A 1 -59.83 -13.36 -43.25
CA MET A 1 -58.35 -13.36 -43.17
C MET A 1 -57.99 -13.59 -41.71
N SER A 2 -57.86 -14.87 -41.30
CA SER A 2 -56.58 -15.56 -40.94
C SER A 2 -55.92 -14.93 -39.69
N VAL A 3 -55.63 -15.59 -38.56
CA VAL A 3 -55.32 -17.00 -38.22
C VAL A 3 -55.66 -17.27 -36.72
N LEU A 4 -55.89 -18.54 -36.37
CA LEU A 4 -56.07 -19.14 -35.02
C LEU A 4 -54.76 -19.10 -34.14
N PRO A 5 -54.61 -19.88 -33.04
CA PRO A 5 -54.83 -19.45 -31.65
C PRO A 5 -53.58 -19.69 -30.75
N PHE A 6 -53.49 -19.15 -29.53
CA PHE A 6 -52.49 -19.64 -28.57
C PHE A 6 -53.04 -19.86 -27.16
N ARG A 7 -52.74 -21.07 -26.67
CA ARG A 7 -53.21 -21.69 -25.43
C ARG A 7 -52.55 -21.07 -24.19
N ARG A 8 -53.31 -21.02 -23.10
CA ARG A 8 -52.80 -20.91 -21.73
C ARG A 8 -51.87 -22.09 -21.42
N ARG A 9 -50.71 -21.81 -20.81
CA ARG A 9 -50.14 -22.56 -19.67
C ARG A 9 -48.87 -21.88 -19.14
N ASP A 10 -48.83 -21.76 -17.81
CA ASP A 10 -47.66 -21.64 -16.94
C ASP A 10 -46.98 -20.26 -16.79
N LEU A 11 -47.59 -19.41 -15.95
CA LEU A 11 -46.94 -18.26 -15.31
C LEU A 11 -46.06 -18.76 -14.16
N LEU A 12 -44.78 -19.00 -14.45
CA LEU A 12 -43.73 -19.12 -13.44
C LEU A 12 -43.25 -17.71 -13.06
N ALA A 13 -43.29 -17.45 -11.76
CA ALA A 13 -42.77 -16.25 -11.13
C ALA A 13 -41.28 -16.07 -11.41
N LEU A 14 -40.88 -14.87 -11.81
CA LEU A 14 -39.52 -14.40 -11.61
C LEU A 14 -39.55 -12.93 -11.19
N SER A 15 -39.61 -12.74 -9.88
CA SER A 15 -39.31 -11.48 -9.21
C SER A 15 -37.84 -11.11 -9.44
N LEU A 16 -37.60 -10.18 -10.36
CA LEU A 16 -36.31 -9.51 -10.55
C LEU A 16 -36.09 -8.51 -9.40
N MET A 17 -35.57 -9.00 -8.27
CA MET A 17 -34.84 -8.16 -7.33
C MET A 17 -33.50 -7.81 -7.98
N VAL A 18 -33.45 -6.63 -8.61
CA VAL A 18 -32.18 -6.00 -8.99
C VAL A 18 -31.56 -5.42 -7.72
N PHE A 19 -30.87 -6.26 -6.94
CA PHE A 19 -29.81 -5.78 -6.06
C PHE A 19 -28.62 -5.44 -6.94
N GLY A 20 -28.67 -4.25 -7.55
CA GLY A 20 -27.51 -3.65 -8.19
C GLY A 20 -26.50 -3.30 -7.12
N LEU A 21 -25.54 -4.21 -6.89
CA LEU A 21 -24.26 -3.93 -6.25
C LEU A 21 -23.65 -2.69 -6.90
N SER A 22 -23.85 -1.52 -6.30
CA SER A 22 -22.98 -0.38 -6.54
C SER A 22 -21.76 -0.54 -5.64
N ALA A 23 -20.95 -1.58 -5.92
CA ALA A 23 -19.54 -1.50 -5.59
C ALA A 23 -19.04 -0.31 -6.40
N ARG A 24 -18.85 0.84 -5.74
CA ARG A 24 -18.19 1.99 -6.39
C ARG A 24 -16.84 1.45 -6.84
N ALA A 25 -16.73 1.18 -8.14
CA ALA A 25 -15.46 0.88 -8.76
C ALA A 25 -14.49 1.96 -8.26
N LEU A 26 -13.36 1.51 -7.71
CA LEU A 26 -12.23 2.39 -7.45
C LEU A 26 -12.04 3.19 -8.75
N PRO A 27 -12.00 4.53 -8.69
CA PRO A 27 -11.70 5.32 -9.88
C PRO A 27 -10.49 4.68 -10.55
N GLU A 28 -10.54 4.51 -11.88
CA GLU A 28 -9.35 4.08 -12.60
C GLU A 28 -8.22 4.99 -12.17
N ILE A 29 -7.22 4.42 -11.50
CA ILE A 29 -6.05 5.18 -11.07
C ILE A 29 -5.20 5.34 -12.34
N GLY A 30 -5.58 6.28 -13.19
CA GLY A 30 -4.89 6.63 -14.44
C GLY A 30 -5.30 8.01 -14.92
N GLY A 31 -4.32 8.92 -15.06
CA GLY A 31 -4.45 10.26 -15.66
C GLY A 31 -5.19 11.30 -14.80
N ALA A 32 -4.46 12.28 -14.26
CA ALA A 32 -4.82 13.24 -13.18
C ALA A 32 -4.61 12.74 -11.73
N ASN A 33 -4.12 11.51 -11.56
CA ASN A 33 -3.97 10.82 -10.27
C ASN A 33 -2.50 10.69 -9.81
N ALA A 34 -1.83 11.80 -9.48
CA ALA A 34 -0.54 11.71 -8.80
C ALA A 34 -0.74 11.10 -7.40
N TRP A 35 0.19 10.25 -6.95
CA TRP A 35 0.23 9.82 -5.56
C TRP A 35 1.47 10.40 -4.87
N GLY A 36 1.42 10.52 -3.55
CA GLY A 36 2.53 11.01 -2.75
C GLY A 36 2.49 10.46 -1.33
N VAL A 37 3.61 10.54 -0.64
CA VAL A 37 3.75 10.12 0.76
C VAL A 37 4.40 11.24 1.58
N ASP A 38 3.89 11.43 2.80
CA ASP A 38 4.39 12.39 3.78
C ASP A 38 4.21 11.86 5.23
N TYR A 39 5.34 11.53 5.84
CA TYR A 39 5.49 11.13 7.24
C TYR A 39 5.91 12.30 8.14
N GLY A 40 5.93 13.53 7.63
CA GLY A 40 6.14 14.73 8.45
C GLY A 40 4.92 15.04 9.32
N GLU A 41 5.13 15.86 10.36
CA GLU A 41 4.04 16.29 11.24
C GLU A 41 3.06 17.24 10.53
N ALA A 42 3.60 18.09 9.65
CA ALA A 42 2.90 19.15 8.95
C ALA A 42 2.96 18.96 7.43
N THR A 43 1.80 18.66 6.83
CA THR A 43 1.63 18.58 5.37
C THR A 43 1.02 19.88 4.86
N ASP A 44 1.63 20.52 3.86
CA ASP A 44 1.07 21.72 3.22
C ASP A 44 -0.22 21.36 2.45
N PRO A 45 -1.39 21.91 2.82
CA PRO A 45 -2.65 21.64 2.13
C PRO A 45 -2.65 22.04 0.65
N ALA A 46 -1.95 23.12 0.27
CA ALA A 46 -1.90 23.56 -1.12
C ALA A 46 -1.15 22.55 -2.00
N ILE A 47 -0.10 21.92 -1.46
CA ILE A 47 0.63 20.85 -2.14
C ILE A 47 -0.16 19.55 -2.10
N ALA A 48 -0.71 19.16 -0.94
CA ALA A 48 -1.48 17.93 -0.76
C ALA A 48 -2.62 17.79 -1.77
N ARG A 49 -3.35 18.88 -2.03
CA ARG A 49 -4.49 18.91 -2.97
C ARG A 49 -4.12 18.62 -4.43
N ARG A 50 -2.82 18.59 -4.77
CA ARG A 50 -2.32 18.21 -6.10
C ARG A 50 -2.26 16.69 -6.31
N PHE A 51 -2.42 15.91 -5.25
CA PHE A 51 -2.36 14.46 -5.29
C PHE A 51 -3.76 13.84 -5.21
N GLY A 52 -4.02 12.85 -6.06
CA GLY A 52 -5.23 12.03 -6.02
C GLY A 52 -5.17 10.92 -4.96
N LEU A 53 -3.96 10.55 -4.53
CA LEU A 53 -3.72 9.59 -3.46
C LEU A 53 -2.61 10.09 -2.55
N LEU A 54 -2.82 10.10 -1.25
CA LEU A 54 -1.81 10.49 -0.26
C LEU A 54 -1.63 9.40 0.78
N VAL A 55 -0.40 9.00 1.04
CA VAL A 55 -0.02 8.17 2.18
C VAL A 55 0.52 9.09 3.28
N LEU A 56 0.01 8.94 4.49
CA LEU A 56 0.24 9.87 5.59
C LEU A 56 0.46 9.09 6.89
N GLU A 57 1.39 9.53 7.73
CA GLU A 57 1.55 9.00 9.09
C GLU A 57 0.32 9.35 9.96
N PRO A 58 -0.51 8.38 10.38
CA PRO A 58 -1.76 8.67 11.09
C PRO A 58 -1.59 9.18 12.52
N ASP A 59 -0.44 9.00 13.16
CA ASP A 59 -0.26 9.35 14.58
C ASP A 59 -0.03 10.84 14.84
N PHE A 60 0.23 11.64 13.80
CA PHE A 60 0.23 13.09 13.94
C PHE A 60 -1.19 13.66 14.04
N ALA A 61 -1.40 14.53 15.03
CA ALA A 61 -2.66 15.22 15.23
C ALA A 61 -2.83 16.37 14.21
N ARG A 62 -3.21 16.03 12.98
CA ARG A 62 -3.48 17.00 11.90
C ARG A 62 -4.91 16.88 11.34
N PRO A 63 -5.54 18.01 10.99
CA PRO A 63 -6.83 17.97 10.30
C PRO A 63 -6.65 17.41 8.88
N LEU A 64 -7.41 16.37 8.52
CA LEU A 64 -7.34 15.77 7.18
C LEU A 64 -8.14 16.55 6.13
N ALA A 65 -9.21 17.25 6.53
CA ALA A 65 -10.10 17.93 5.59
C ALA A 65 -9.40 18.95 4.67
N PRO A 66 -8.45 19.79 5.15
CA PRO A 66 -7.70 20.70 4.29
C PRO A 66 -6.83 20.00 3.24
N LEU A 67 -6.34 18.80 3.53
CA LEU A 67 -5.44 18.03 2.66
C LEU A 67 -6.18 17.40 1.47
N ARG A 68 -7.50 17.28 1.54
CA ARG A 68 -8.30 16.58 0.53
C ARG A 68 -8.52 17.42 -0.72
N GLY A 69 -7.96 16.99 -1.84
CA GLY A 69 -8.32 17.46 -3.17
C GLY A 69 -9.67 16.86 -3.65
N PRO A 70 -10.27 17.38 -4.73
CA PRO A 70 -11.45 16.77 -5.33
C PRO A 70 -11.19 15.30 -5.71
N GLY A 71 -11.96 14.37 -5.13
CA GLY A 71 -11.81 12.93 -5.41
C GLY A 71 -10.58 12.25 -4.79
N SER A 72 -9.76 12.97 -4.01
CA SER A 72 -8.53 12.41 -3.44
C SER A 72 -8.82 11.37 -2.35
N ARG A 73 -7.95 10.36 -2.24
CA ARG A 73 -7.95 9.36 -1.17
C ARG A 73 -6.76 9.56 -0.24
N LEU A 74 -6.98 9.42 1.06
CA LEU A 74 -5.93 9.45 2.07
C LEU A 74 -5.78 8.06 2.68
N LEU A 75 -4.57 7.50 2.65
CA LEU A 75 -4.22 6.24 3.29
C LEU A 75 -3.38 6.50 4.54
N GLY A 76 -3.70 5.81 5.63
CA GLY A 76 -2.86 5.82 6.82
C GLY A 76 -1.73 4.81 6.68
N TYR A 77 -0.49 5.25 6.91
CA TYR A 77 0.66 4.35 7.05
C TYR A 77 0.45 3.36 8.21
N ILE A 78 0.79 2.10 7.98
CA ILE A 78 0.86 1.08 9.01
C ILE A 78 1.97 0.07 8.71
N SER A 79 2.94 -0.05 9.62
CA SER A 79 3.93 -1.13 9.59
C SER A 79 3.33 -2.40 10.17
N LEU A 80 3.41 -3.52 9.42
CA LEU A 80 2.79 -4.78 9.81
C LEU A 80 3.80 -5.85 10.22
N GLY A 81 5.02 -5.79 9.71
CA GLY A 81 6.14 -6.66 10.09
C GLY A 81 7.03 -6.07 11.21
N GLU A 82 6.82 -4.80 11.58
CA GLU A 82 7.58 -4.10 12.61
C GLU A 82 6.70 -3.18 13.46
N VAL A 83 7.15 -2.89 14.68
CA VAL A 83 6.57 -1.89 15.56
C VAL A 83 7.66 -0.94 16.03
N HIS A 84 7.48 0.34 15.72
CA HIS A 84 8.33 1.42 16.24
C HIS A 84 8.04 1.67 17.73
N ASP A 85 9.07 1.90 18.54
CA ASP A 85 8.97 2.08 20.00
C ASP A 85 8.12 3.30 20.43
N GLY A 86 8.14 4.37 19.65
CA GLY A 86 7.29 5.55 19.80
C GLY A 86 5.80 5.33 19.52
N ARG A 87 5.37 4.15 19.05
CA ARG A 87 3.93 3.89 18.85
C ARG A 87 3.20 3.87 20.19
N PRO A 88 2.00 4.45 20.30
CA PRO A 88 1.25 4.48 21.56
C PRO A 88 0.99 3.11 22.20
N PHE A 89 1.02 2.05 21.38
CA PHE A 89 0.79 0.67 21.79
C PHE A 89 2.07 -0.18 21.96
N ALA A 90 3.26 0.36 21.68
CA ALA A 90 4.50 -0.42 21.71
C ALA A 90 4.81 -1.00 23.09
N ALA A 91 4.57 -0.24 24.16
CA ALA A 91 4.80 -0.70 25.54
C ALA A 91 3.86 -1.86 25.95
N GLU A 92 2.63 -1.89 25.41
CA GLU A 92 1.68 -2.99 25.64
C GLU A 92 2.21 -4.28 25.01
N LEU A 93 2.67 -4.20 23.76
CA LEU A 93 3.23 -5.34 23.03
C LEU A 93 4.54 -5.84 23.64
N GLU A 94 5.38 -4.93 24.14
CA GLU A 94 6.60 -5.28 24.86
C GLU A 94 6.29 -6.09 26.12
N LYS A 95 5.36 -5.59 26.94
CA LYS A 95 4.94 -6.28 28.16
C LYS A 95 4.33 -7.65 27.87
N ALA A 96 3.69 -7.81 26.72
CA ALA A 96 3.14 -9.08 26.25
C ALA A 96 4.20 -10.04 25.65
N GLY A 97 5.44 -9.59 25.44
CA GLY A 97 6.48 -10.38 24.78
C GLY A 97 6.24 -10.61 23.28
N ALA A 98 5.42 -9.75 22.64
CA ALA A 98 5.05 -9.88 21.23
C ALA A 98 6.09 -9.31 20.24
N LEU A 99 7.13 -8.64 20.76
CA LEU A 99 8.17 -7.99 19.97
C LEU A 99 9.46 -8.84 19.96
N ARG A 100 10.09 -8.92 18.78
CA ARG A 100 11.34 -9.67 18.55
C ARG A 100 12.52 -8.69 18.42
N GLN A 101 13.59 -9.09 17.73
CA GLN A 101 14.79 -8.27 17.57
C GLN A 101 14.53 -6.96 16.81
N ALA A 102 15.37 -5.95 17.05
CA ALA A 102 15.32 -4.67 16.36
C ALA A 102 15.82 -4.76 14.92
N ASN A 103 15.32 -3.88 14.05
CA ASN A 103 15.81 -3.69 12.70
C ASN A 103 17.18 -2.98 12.74
N PRO A 104 18.25 -3.52 12.12
CA PRO A 104 19.58 -2.91 12.16
C PRO A 104 19.66 -1.50 11.56
N ASN A 105 18.85 -1.21 10.53
CA ASN A 105 18.81 0.11 9.88
C ASN A 105 17.88 1.09 10.62
N TRP A 106 16.92 0.56 11.38
CA TRP A 106 15.93 1.32 12.14
C TRP A 106 15.84 0.78 13.57
N PRO A 107 16.78 1.09 14.47
CA PRO A 107 16.89 0.44 15.78
C PRO A 107 15.68 0.59 16.70
N GLN A 108 14.84 1.61 16.45
CA GLN A 108 13.58 1.86 17.15
C GLN A 108 12.45 0.94 16.68
N ALA A 109 12.58 0.29 15.53
CA ALA A 109 11.62 -0.63 14.97
C ALA A 109 11.96 -2.08 15.37
N ARG A 110 10.99 -2.79 15.95
CA ARG A 110 11.14 -4.19 16.38
C ARG A 110 10.21 -5.11 15.62
N LEU A 111 10.74 -6.26 15.23
CA LEU A 111 10.01 -7.23 14.42
C LEU A 111 8.85 -7.87 15.19
N VAL A 112 7.80 -8.26 14.47
CA VAL A 112 6.67 -9.06 15.00
C VAL A 112 6.62 -10.43 14.34
N ASP A 113 6.04 -11.42 15.02
CA ASP A 113 5.78 -12.74 14.43
C ASP A 113 4.45 -12.71 13.66
N LEU A 114 4.53 -12.65 12.33
CA LEU A 114 3.37 -12.59 11.43
C LEU A 114 2.53 -13.88 11.42
N ARG A 115 2.98 -14.94 12.12
CA ARG A 115 2.20 -16.17 12.31
C ARG A 115 1.24 -16.05 13.49
N ASP A 116 1.45 -15.09 14.38
CA ASP A 116 0.69 -14.95 15.62
C ASP A 116 -0.75 -14.48 15.34
N PRO A 117 -1.78 -15.29 15.67
CA PRO A 117 -3.17 -14.86 15.52
C PRO A 117 -3.54 -13.67 16.42
N ALA A 118 -2.86 -13.48 17.56
CA ALA A 118 -3.08 -12.33 18.43
C ALA A 118 -2.64 -11.03 17.75
N TRP A 119 -1.51 -11.06 17.02
CA TRP A 119 -1.09 -9.93 16.19
C TRP A 119 -2.12 -9.62 15.09
N THR A 120 -2.62 -10.65 14.42
CA THR A 120 -3.66 -10.48 13.39
C THR A 120 -4.92 -9.84 13.95
N ALA A 121 -5.43 -10.35 15.07
CA ALA A 121 -6.59 -9.77 15.74
C ALA A 121 -6.32 -8.32 16.17
N PHE A 122 -5.14 -8.02 16.72
CA PHE A 122 -4.76 -6.67 17.13
C PHE A 122 -4.76 -5.67 15.96
N VAL A 123 -4.18 -6.04 14.81
CA VAL A 123 -4.18 -5.22 13.60
C VAL A 123 -5.60 -4.95 13.11
N VAL A 124 -6.40 -6.02 12.98
CA VAL A 124 -7.74 -5.99 12.38
C VAL A 124 -8.77 -5.31 13.29
N ASP A 125 -8.70 -5.54 14.59
CA ASP A 125 -9.72 -5.08 15.54
C ASP A 125 -9.37 -3.73 16.21
N ARG A 126 -8.08 -3.37 16.27
CA ARG A 126 -7.63 -2.13 16.94
C ARG A 126 -6.95 -1.14 15.99
N LEU A 127 -5.88 -1.56 15.32
CA LEU A 127 -5.03 -0.61 14.59
C LEU A 127 -5.74 0.01 13.37
N ILE A 128 -6.26 -0.83 12.47
CA ILE A 128 -6.94 -0.34 11.27
C ILE A 128 -8.20 0.47 11.63
N PRO A 129 -9.08 0.02 12.55
CA PRO A 129 -10.20 0.85 12.99
C PRO A 129 -9.79 2.19 13.59
N ALA A 130 -8.65 2.27 14.30
CA ALA A 130 -8.15 3.54 14.82
C ALA A 130 -7.74 4.51 13.71
N ILE A 131 -7.11 4.01 12.64
CA ILE A 131 -6.79 4.80 11.44
C ILE A 131 -8.08 5.26 10.76
N LEU A 132 -9.01 4.35 10.48
CA LEU A 132 -10.27 4.69 9.78
C LEU A 132 -11.12 5.71 10.55
N ARG A 133 -11.18 5.63 11.89
CA ARG A 133 -11.88 6.62 12.71
C ARG A 133 -11.33 8.04 12.61
N LYS A 134 -10.05 8.20 12.25
CA LYS A 134 -9.44 9.52 11.98
C LYS A 134 -9.89 10.11 10.63
N GLY A 135 -10.60 9.33 9.81
CA GLY A 135 -11.17 9.76 8.53
C GLY A 135 -10.31 9.42 7.31
N TYR A 136 -9.42 8.43 7.42
CA TYR A 136 -8.69 7.87 6.28
C TYR A 136 -9.58 6.95 5.44
N ASP A 137 -9.30 6.86 4.13
CA ASP A 137 -10.04 6.04 3.16
C ASP A 137 -9.46 4.62 3.05
N GLY A 138 -8.32 4.37 3.69
CA GLY A 138 -7.66 3.08 3.68
C GLY A 138 -6.28 3.09 4.34
N ILE A 139 -5.48 2.08 4.02
CA ILE A 139 -4.17 1.86 4.62
C ILE A 139 -3.09 1.64 3.57
N PHE A 140 -1.88 2.05 3.93
CA PHE A 140 -0.63 1.68 3.28
C PHE A 140 0.11 0.71 4.20
N MET A 141 0.19 -0.56 3.79
CA MET A 141 0.84 -1.63 4.56
C MET A 141 2.32 -1.67 4.23
N ASP A 142 3.16 -1.61 5.27
CA ASP A 142 4.61 -1.64 5.15
C ASP A 142 5.22 -2.85 5.88
N THR A 143 6.50 -3.11 5.58
CA THR A 143 7.39 -4.10 6.24
C THR A 143 6.95 -5.57 6.17
N LEU A 144 6.05 -5.93 5.26
CA LEU A 144 5.63 -7.32 5.06
C LEU A 144 6.70 -8.20 4.39
N ASP A 145 7.67 -7.60 3.71
CA ASP A 145 8.87 -8.28 3.18
C ASP A 145 9.82 -8.79 4.27
N ASN A 146 9.65 -8.37 5.54
CA ASN A 146 10.32 -9.01 6.66
C ASN A 146 10.00 -10.50 6.77
N ALA A 147 8.82 -10.93 6.32
CA ALA A 147 8.43 -12.34 6.34
C ALA A 147 9.40 -13.20 5.51
N GLU A 148 9.67 -12.80 4.26
CA GLU A 148 10.59 -13.51 3.37
C GLU A 148 12.05 -13.34 3.79
N ALA A 149 12.42 -12.18 4.34
CA ALA A 149 13.77 -11.95 4.86
C ALA A 149 14.08 -12.89 6.03
N LEU A 150 13.14 -13.04 6.97
CA LEU A 150 13.29 -13.90 8.14
C LEU A 150 13.30 -15.39 7.79
N GLU A 151 12.46 -15.82 6.84
CA GLU A 151 12.50 -17.19 6.32
C GLU A 151 13.83 -17.50 5.61
N ARG A 152 14.38 -16.55 4.84
CA ARG A 152 15.70 -16.72 4.21
C ARG A 152 16.83 -16.77 5.23
N GLN A 153 16.74 -16.01 6.32
CA GLN A 153 17.75 -15.98 7.37
C GLN A 153 17.79 -17.28 8.18
N ASP A 154 16.62 -17.84 8.51
CA ASP A 154 16.49 -19.08 9.28
C ASP A 154 15.17 -19.78 8.92
N ALA A 155 15.24 -20.66 7.93
CA ALA A 155 14.07 -21.30 7.33
C ALA A 155 13.30 -22.19 8.31
N ASP A 156 14.00 -22.86 9.24
CA ASP A 156 13.36 -23.75 10.21
C ASP A 156 12.66 -22.95 11.30
N ARG A 157 13.32 -21.95 11.88
CA ARG A 157 12.76 -21.14 12.97
C ARG A 157 11.62 -20.24 12.50
N ASN A 158 11.76 -19.65 11.32
CA ASN A 158 10.80 -18.68 10.79
C ASN A 158 9.85 -19.28 9.76
N LYS A 159 9.82 -20.61 9.62
CA LYS A 159 8.88 -21.31 8.74
C LYS A 159 7.45 -20.79 8.91
N GLY A 160 6.84 -20.38 7.80
CA GLY A 160 5.44 -19.99 7.72
C GLY A 160 5.18 -18.51 8.00
N MET A 161 6.21 -17.67 8.15
CA MET A 161 6.07 -16.21 8.23
C MET A 161 5.41 -15.64 6.97
N VAL A 162 5.79 -16.10 5.77
CA VAL A 162 5.18 -15.63 4.50
C VAL A 162 3.70 -16.03 4.47
N ALA A 163 3.38 -17.25 4.86
CA ALA A 163 2.00 -17.72 4.94
C ALA A 163 1.20 -16.97 6.02
N GLY A 164 1.82 -16.63 7.15
CA GLY A 164 1.22 -15.80 8.20
C GLY A 164 0.90 -14.40 7.72
N ALA A 165 1.85 -13.76 7.06
CA ALA A 165 1.70 -12.45 6.46
C ALA A 165 0.57 -12.43 5.40
N ALA A 166 0.51 -13.45 4.54
CA ALA A 166 -0.57 -13.59 3.57
C ALA A 166 -1.96 -13.76 4.24
N ARG A 167 -2.06 -14.56 5.31
CA ARG A 167 -3.29 -14.70 6.11
C ARG A 167 -3.70 -13.37 6.75
N LEU A 168 -2.76 -12.58 7.23
CA LEU A 168 -3.04 -11.24 7.76
C LEU A 168 -3.67 -10.35 6.70
N VAL A 169 -3.08 -10.25 5.50
CA VAL A 169 -3.64 -9.44 4.39
C VAL A 169 -5.05 -9.93 3.99
N GLN A 170 -5.26 -11.24 3.92
CA GLN A 170 -6.57 -11.84 3.65
C GLN A 170 -7.61 -11.51 4.74
N ALA A 171 -7.21 -11.56 6.01
CA ALA A 171 -8.07 -11.18 7.13
C ALA A 171 -8.44 -9.69 7.08
N ILE A 172 -7.48 -8.82 6.75
CA ILE A 172 -7.72 -7.38 6.56
C ILE A 172 -8.76 -7.16 5.46
N ARG A 173 -8.56 -7.72 4.25
CA ARG A 173 -9.53 -7.57 3.15
C ARG A 173 -10.90 -8.13 3.50
N THR A 174 -10.95 -9.27 4.19
CA THR A 174 -12.23 -9.88 4.64
C THR A 174 -12.99 -8.95 5.59
N ARG A 175 -12.28 -8.32 6.53
CA ARG A 175 -12.89 -7.40 7.50
C ARG A 175 -13.29 -6.05 6.89
N PHE A 176 -12.56 -5.59 5.89
CA PHE A 176 -12.70 -4.28 5.27
C PHE A 176 -12.78 -4.40 3.73
N PRO A 177 -13.89 -4.94 3.18
CA PRO A 177 -13.98 -5.28 1.76
C PRO A 177 -13.84 -4.08 0.82
N ASP A 178 -14.32 -2.90 1.23
CA ASP A 178 -14.34 -1.68 0.41
C ASP A 178 -13.20 -0.70 0.69
N MET A 179 -12.35 -1.01 1.69
CA MET A 179 -11.24 -0.15 2.09
C MET A 179 -10.13 -0.18 1.05
N ALA A 180 -9.52 0.98 0.76
CA ALA A 180 -8.33 1.02 -0.09
C ALA A 180 -7.13 0.38 0.61
N ILE A 181 -6.43 -0.53 -0.07
CA ILE A 181 -5.22 -1.18 0.44
C ILE A 181 -4.09 -1.01 -0.56
N MET A 182 -3.06 -0.28 -0.14
CA MET A 182 -1.78 -0.22 -0.83
C MET A 182 -0.76 -1.05 -0.05
N MET A 183 -0.01 -1.91 -0.74
CA MET A 183 1.00 -2.77 -0.12
C MET A 183 2.39 -2.39 -0.62
N ASN A 184 3.30 -2.08 0.31
CA ASN A 184 4.71 -1.90 0.00
C ASN A 184 5.41 -3.26 -0.12
N ARG A 185 6.05 -3.51 -1.26
CA ARG A 185 6.82 -4.73 -1.53
C ARG A 185 6.04 -6.01 -1.17
N GLY A 186 6.56 -6.81 -0.23
CA GLY A 186 5.97 -8.07 0.20
C GLY A 186 5.83 -9.09 -0.94
N TYR A 187 6.82 -9.19 -1.82
CA TYR A 187 6.66 -9.89 -3.09
C TYR A 187 6.40 -11.39 -2.97
N ALA A 188 6.99 -12.07 -1.99
CA ALA A 188 6.65 -13.47 -1.70
C ALA A 188 5.16 -13.70 -1.39
N LEU A 189 4.43 -12.66 -0.96
CA LEU A 189 3.01 -12.74 -0.63
C LEU A 189 2.13 -12.57 -1.88
N LEU A 190 2.59 -11.82 -2.90
CA LEU A 190 1.79 -11.41 -4.06
C LEU A 190 1.05 -12.55 -4.77
N PRO A 191 1.62 -13.76 -4.96
CA PRO A 191 0.89 -14.89 -5.54
C PRO A 191 -0.40 -15.25 -4.80
N GLN A 192 -0.46 -15.00 -3.49
CA GLN A 192 -1.61 -15.28 -2.64
C GLN A 192 -2.51 -14.05 -2.46
N VAL A 193 -1.94 -12.84 -2.48
CA VAL A 193 -2.63 -11.62 -2.02
C VAL A 193 -2.91 -10.54 -3.05
N ALA A 194 -2.40 -10.66 -4.28
CA ALA A 194 -2.61 -9.64 -5.32
C ALA A 194 -4.09 -9.34 -5.60
N GLY A 195 -4.98 -10.33 -5.44
CA GLY A 195 -6.43 -10.16 -5.58
C GLY A 195 -7.12 -9.49 -4.37
N GLN A 196 -6.39 -9.21 -3.29
CA GLN A 196 -6.92 -8.59 -2.07
C GLN A 196 -6.38 -7.18 -1.83
N ILE A 197 -5.52 -6.67 -2.71
CA ILE A 197 -4.94 -5.32 -2.61
C ILE A 197 -5.34 -4.49 -3.84
N ASP A 198 -5.36 -3.18 -3.67
CA ASP A 198 -5.78 -2.22 -4.71
C ASP A 198 -4.57 -1.59 -5.40
N LEU A 199 -3.46 -1.44 -4.67
CA LEU A 199 -2.17 -0.98 -5.18
C LEU A 199 -1.02 -1.81 -4.60
N VAL A 200 0.03 -2.00 -5.39
CA VAL A 200 1.34 -2.49 -4.92
C VAL A 200 2.40 -1.43 -5.24
N LEU A 201 3.33 -1.23 -4.30
CA LEU A 201 4.46 -0.32 -4.42
C LEU A 201 5.78 -1.09 -4.52
N ALA A 202 6.64 -0.67 -5.45
CA ALA A 202 8.06 -1.01 -5.45
C ALA A 202 8.89 0.17 -4.90
N GLU A 203 9.73 -0.07 -3.89
CA GLU A 203 10.50 1.00 -3.22
C GLU A 203 11.86 0.53 -2.67
N ALA A 204 13.03 0.97 -3.10
CA ALA A 204 13.30 1.91 -4.17
C ALA A 204 13.26 1.23 -5.54
N MET A 205 12.80 1.93 -6.57
CA MET A 205 12.61 1.36 -7.90
C MET A 205 13.84 1.58 -8.81
N ALA A 206 14.04 2.81 -9.28
CA ALA A 206 15.13 3.23 -10.15
C ALA A 206 16.23 4.02 -9.41
N SER A 207 15.95 4.63 -8.25
CA SER A 207 16.94 5.35 -7.44
C SER A 207 16.72 5.21 -5.95
N ARG A 208 17.80 5.07 -5.19
CA ARG A 208 17.78 4.79 -3.75
C ARG A 208 18.74 5.65 -2.95
N TRP A 209 18.56 5.66 -1.64
CA TRP A 209 19.61 6.07 -0.71
C TRP A 209 20.57 4.92 -0.44
N ASN A 210 21.87 5.17 -0.56
CA ASN A 210 22.92 4.27 -0.11
C ASN A 210 23.26 4.60 1.34
N PHE A 211 22.87 3.74 2.28
CA PHE A 211 23.15 3.94 3.71
C PHE A 211 24.64 3.83 4.06
N ALA A 212 25.42 3.03 3.31
CA ALA A 212 26.85 2.89 3.55
C ALA A 212 27.64 4.12 3.09
N GLU A 213 27.22 4.74 1.98
CA GLU A 213 27.91 5.88 1.38
C GLU A 213 27.25 7.23 1.68
N GLY A 214 26.06 7.24 2.29
CA GLY A 214 25.34 8.45 2.65
C GLY A 214 24.97 9.34 1.45
N ARG A 215 24.62 8.73 0.31
CA ARG A 215 24.27 9.46 -0.93
C ARG A 215 23.16 8.78 -1.71
N TYR A 216 22.49 9.54 -2.58
CA TYR A 216 21.58 8.98 -3.58
C TYR A 216 22.34 8.30 -4.71
N GLU A 217 21.79 7.21 -5.23
CA GLU A 217 22.33 6.50 -6.40
C GLU A 217 21.26 5.77 -7.20
N MET A 218 21.56 5.52 -8.48
CA MET A 218 20.70 4.72 -9.35
C MET A 218 20.80 3.24 -8.98
N THR A 219 19.69 2.51 -9.08
CA THR A 219 19.69 1.05 -9.04
C THR A 219 20.22 0.49 -10.36
N SER A 220 20.63 -0.78 -10.35
CA SER A 220 21.03 -1.45 -11.59
C SER A 220 19.82 -1.69 -12.51
N ALA A 221 20.06 -1.91 -13.79
CA ALA A 221 19.00 -2.31 -14.72
C ALA A 221 18.33 -3.62 -14.29
N ASP A 222 19.11 -4.56 -13.75
CA ASP A 222 18.63 -5.85 -13.26
C ASP A 222 17.76 -5.69 -12.01
N ASP A 223 18.14 -4.84 -11.05
CA ASP A 223 17.32 -4.56 -9.86
C ASP A 223 15.99 -3.93 -10.24
N TRP A 224 16.01 -2.95 -11.16
CA TRP A 224 14.79 -2.33 -11.65
C TRP A 224 13.89 -3.33 -12.37
N GLN A 225 14.47 -4.18 -13.24
CA GLN A 225 13.72 -5.20 -13.96
C GLN A 225 13.12 -6.24 -13.01
N TRP A 226 13.88 -6.65 -11.99
CA TRP A 226 13.42 -7.58 -10.97
C TRP A 226 12.21 -7.02 -10.19
N GLN A 227 12.24 -5.74 -9.81
CA GLN A 227 11.09 -5.08 -9.18
C GLN A 227 9.88 -5.04 -10.13
N ALA A 228 10.11 -4.62 -11.39
CA ALA A 228 9.07 -4.52 -12.41
C ALA A 228 8.37 -5.87 -12.67
N ASP A 229 9.13 -6.95 -12.76
CA ASP A 229 8.61 -8.30 -13.02
C ASP A 229 7.65 -8.77 -11.92
N HIS A 230 7.90 -8.44 -10.65
CA HIS A 230 7.00 -8.76 -9.55
C HIS A 230 5.69 -7.98 -9.63
N LEU A 231 5.78 -6.68 -9.94
CA LEU A 231 4.61 -5.81 -10.12
C LEU A 231 3.74 -6.30 -11.30
N PHE A 232 4.35 -6.62 -12.44
CA PHE A 232 3.64 -7.17 -13.59
C PHE A 232 3.07 -8.56 -13.31
N ALA A 233 3.78 -9.41 -12.55
CA ALA A 233 3.25 -10.70 -12.12
C ALA A 233 1.99 -10.54 -11.25
N ALA A 234 1.98 -9.60 -10.31
CA ALA A 234 0.79 -9.31 -9.51
C ALA A 234 -0.37 -8.73 -10.34
N ARG A 235 -0.08 -7.85 -11.31
CA ARG A 235 -1.09 -7.32 -12.25
C ARG A 235 -1.73 -8.42 -13.09
N ARG A 236 -1.01 -9.49 -13.44
CA ARG A 236 -1.60 -10.66 -14.14
C ARG A 236 -2.64 -11.39 -13.28
N ILE A 237 -2.47 -11.40 -11.96
CA ILE A 237 -3.43 -12.00 -11.01
C ILE A 237 -4.62 -11.06 -10.79
N ASN A 238 -4.36 -9.75 -10.66
CA ASN A 238 -5.37 -8.72 -10.50
C ASN A 238 -5.21 -7.63 -11.57
N PRO A 239 -5.93 -7.71 -12.70
CA PRO A 239 -5.81 -6.73 -13.78
C PRO A 239 -6.10 -5.28 -13.37
N ARG A 240 -6.80 -5.05 -12.25
CA ARG A 240 -7.12 -3.71 -11.74
C ARG A 240 -6.07 -3.15 -10.76
N LEU A 241 -5.07 -3.94 -10.37
CA LEU A 241 -4.08 -3.61 -9.34
C LEU A 241 -3.18 -2.42 -9.69
N GLY A 242 -3.36 -1.24 -9.11
CA GLY A 242 -2.45 -0.10 -9.33
C GLY A 242 -0.98 -0.46 -9.07
N LEU A 243 -0.09 -0.02 -9.96
CA LEU A 243 1.35 -0.29 -9.85
C LEU A 243 2.05 1.04 -9.57
N ALA A 244 2.47 1.23 -8.33
CA ALA A 244 3.15 2.43 -7.87
C ALA A 244 4.66 2.16 -7.71
N THR A 245 5.45 3.22 -7.85
CA THR A 245 6.91 3.18 -7.68
C THR A 245 7.35 4.37 -6.84
N LEU A 246 8.25 4.13 -5.89
CA LEU A 246 8.84 5.15 -5.04
C LEU A 246 10.36 5.16 -5.24
N ASP A 247 10.87 6.34 -5.54
CA ASP A 247 12.28 6.61 -5.75
C ASP A 247 12.79 7.71 -4.83
N TYR A 248 14.08 7.62 -4.51
CA TYR A 248 14.77 8.58 -3.66
C TYR A 248 15.84 9.34 -4.44
N TRP A 249 15.71 10.67 -4.50
CA TRP A 249 16.68 11.54 -5.19
C TRP A 249 16.80 12.93 -4.56
N ASP A 250 17.81 13.70 -4.97
CA ASP A 250 17.96 15.10 -4.57
C ASP A 250 16.91 15.99 -5.27
N PRO A 251 16.01 16.68 -4.53
CA PRO A 251 14.98 17.54 -5.12
C PRO A 251 15.51 18.69 -5.98
N ARG A 252 16.79 19.04 -5.85
CA ARG A 252 17.45 20.08 -6.66
C ARG A 252 17.74 19.62 -8.08
N ASP A 253 17.94 18.31 -8.28
CA ASP A 253 18.23 17.73 -9.59
C ASP A 253 16.93 17.36 -10.33
N LYS A 254 16.26 18.42 -10.79
CA LYS A 254 14.97 18.31 -11.50
C LYS A 254 15.07 17.49 -12.79
N ALA A 255 16.23 17.49 -13.45
CA ALA A 255 16.42 16.78 -14.71
C ALA A 255 16.39 15.27 -14.48
N THR A 256 17.13 14.77 -13.47
CA THR A 256 17.09 13.34 -13.13
C THR A 256 15.72 12.93 -12.63
N ILE A 257 15.06 13.75 -11.78
CA ILE A 257 13.68 13.48 -11.34
C ILE A 257 12.74 13.33 -12.53
N ALA A 258 12.76 14.27 -13.49
CA ALA A 258 11.94 14.16 -14.70
C ALA A 258 12.23 12.88 -15.51
N SER A 259 13.49 12.44 -15.57
CA SER A 259 13.88 11.19 -16.23
C SER A 259 13.34 9.94 -15.53
N LEU A 260 13.30 9.91 -14.20
CA LEU A 260 12.71 8.83 -13.40
C LEU A 260 11.21 8.73 -13.67
N TYR A 261 10.49 9.86 -13.55
CA TYR A 261 9.07 9.94 -13.87
C TYR A 261 8.77 9.45 -15.30
N ALA A 262 9.57 9.87 -16.28
CA ALA A 262 9.41 9.45 -17.68
C ALA A 262 9.65 7.94 -17.88
N ARG A 263 10.73 7.39 -17.30
CA ARG A 263 11.06 5.96 -17.39
C ARG A 263 9.94 5.09 -16.83
N GLU A 264 9.44 5.44 -15.65
CA GLU A 264 8.46 4.62 -14.94
C GLU A 264 7.07 4.71 -15.58
N ARG A 265 6.66 5.90 -16.03
CA ARG A 265 5.44 6.06 -16.82
C ARG A 265 5.47 5.30 -18.14
N ALA A 266 6.62 5.29 -18.82
CA ALA A 266 6.79 4.52 -20.05
C ALA A 266 6.60 3.01 -19.83
N ALA A 267 6.90 2.52 -18.63
CA ALA A 267 6.65 1.13 -18.21
C ALA A 267 5.21 0.88 -17.68
N GLY A 268 4.36 1.92 -17.61
CA GLY A 268 2.99 1.81 -17.11
C GLY A 268 2.87 1.93 -15.58
N PHE A 269 3.89 2.43 -14.89
CA PHE A 269 3.87 2.67 -13.45
C PHE A 269 3.37 4.08 -13.09
N GLN A 270 2.99 4.23 -11.82
CA GLN A 270 2.64 5.49 -11.18
C GLN A 270 3.80 5.94 -10.28
N PRO A 271 4.74 6.76 -10.79
CA PRO A 271 5.91 7.21 -10.04
C PRO A 271 5.60 8.25 -8.97
N TYR A 272 6.35 8.18 -7.88
CA TYR A 272 6.58 9.28 -6.95
C TYR A 272 8.07 9.32 -6.58
N VAL A 273 8.71 10.48 -6.74
CA VAL A 273 10.12 10.69 -6.38
C VAL A 273 10.19 11.65 -5.20
N SER A 274 10.89 11.25 -4.13
CA SER A 274 11.01 12.01 -2.89
C SER A 274 12.43 11.93 -2.30
N THR A 275 12.60 12.40 -1.07
CA THR A 275 13.80 12.18 -0.25
C THR A 275 13.60 10.97 0.66
N LEU A 276 14.70 10.38 1.16
CA LEU A 276 14.61 9.24 2.10
C LEU A 276 13.74 9.53 3.33
N ALA A 277 13.77 10.78 3.83
CA ALA A 277 13.07 11.16 5.05
C ALA A 277 11.54 11.12 4.91
N LEU A 278 11.02 11.27 3.69
CA LEU A 278 9.59 11.36 3.41
C LEU A 278 8.86 12.38 4.30
N ASP A 279 9.53 13.44 4.74
CA ASP A 279 9.06 14.40 5.75
C ASP A 279 8.28 15.59 5.18
N ARG A 280 8.04 15.56 3.87
CA ARG A 280 7.24 16.54 3.13
C ARG A 280 6.86 15.99 1.76
N LEU A 281 5.78 16.54 1.21
CA LEU A 281 5.41 16.29 -0.19
C LEU A 281 6.33 17.04 -1.16
N ILE A 282 6.85 16.31 -2.15
CA ILE A 282 7.65 16.88 -3.25
C ILE A 282 6.85 16.72 -4.54
N PRO A 283 6.29 17.81 -5.09
CA PRO A 283 5.62 17.75 -6.37
C PRO A 283 6.60 17.39 -7.48
N GLU A 284 6.11 16.64 -8.48
CA GLU A 284 6.83 16.49 -9.74
C GLU A 284 7.21 17.88 -10.30
N PRO A 285 8.47 18.06 -10.76
CA PRO A 285 8.88 19.26 -11.46
C PRO A 285 7.98 19.51 -12.67
N LEU A 286 7.46 20.74 -12.80
CA LEU A 286 6.78 21.14 -14.04
C LEU A 286 7.79 21.16 -15.19
N SER A 287 7.38 20.62 -16.33
CA SER A 287 8.13 20.68 -17.59
C SER A 287 8.23 22.10 -18.11
#